data_AF-A0A7V2SZL9-F1
#
_entry.id   AF-A0A7V2SZL9-F1
#
_cell.length_a   1.000
_cell.length_b   1.000
_cell.length_c   1.000
_cell.angle_alpha   90.00
_cell.angle_beta   90.00
_cell.angle_gamma   90.00
#
_symmetry.space_group_name_H-M   'P 1'
#
loop_
_entity.id
_entity.type
_entity.pdbx_description
1 polymer ?
#
loop_
_entity_poly.entity_id
_entity_poly.type
_entity_poly.pdbx_seq_one_letter_code
_entity_poly.pdbx_strand_id
1 'polypeptide(L)'
;MDFDSMQSDSVVEVRQEQLLHLYEKTGLSFWGNIVIAIILATMLAIDSDAGRDQILNLFIWFGLIIATSIYRLIITNSFEKERNFTQDRINYWVNKYVNISTVVNVLWGGAGIFFFPETLLYQGLLFISLLSVLLASVPLLAISRATYYLQMTVVLLPIAIFILLHADREHYIMAVALFTAAISLLAATNYIYELLAELQQTQSELLEQANTDQLTKIPNRRQYDQSFKTEWRRCTRDNLPISMLLIDVDYFKKYNDRFGHSQGDECLVNVASRLGAISRRPGDIAARYGGEEFAVLLPNTSLENAMMLAERFRTGVERQAIKHPDSKYDVLTVSIGVSTCHPMQCNDANTDTVYPAMLMNSADNAMYLAKRQGRNRIATQGCGEQKIANILHEEARKDAYRAKPEKTPEPA
;
A
#
# COMPACT_ATOMS: atom_id res chain seq x y z
N MET A 1 -11.38 14.78 3.16
CA MET A 1 -9.98 14.35 2.99
C MET A 1 -9.69 14.74 1.56
N ASP A 2 -8.89 15.79 1.36
CA ASP A 2 -8.62 16.28 0.01
C ASP A 2 -8.02 15.16 -0.83
N PHE A 3 -8.39 15.10 -2.10
CA PHE A 3 -7.84 14.15 -3.07
C PHE A 3 -6.30 14.10 -3.00
N ASP A 4 -5.66 15.23 -2.72
CA ASP A 4 -4.22 15.38 -2.45
C ASP A 4 -3.71 14.55 -1.27
N SER A 5 -4.49 14.35 -0.21
CA SER A 5 -4.08 13.56 0.96
C SER A 5 -4.16 12.04 0.73
N MET A 6 -5.14 11.57 -0.04
CA MET A 6 -5.19 10.17 -0.50
C MET A 6 -4.08 9.86 -1.52
N GLN A 7 -3.77 10.82 -2.40
CA GLN A 7 -2.67 10.72 -3.35
C GLN A 7 -1.30 10.80 -2.65
N SER A 8 -1.19 11.59 -1.57
CA SER A 8 0.00 11.63 -0.72
C SER A 8 0.24 10.31 0.01
N ASP A 9 -0.81 9.70 0.58
CA ASP A 9 -0.69 8.43 1.31
C ASP A 9 -0.33 7.27 0.36
N SER A 10 -0.89 7.23 -0.85
CA SER A 10 -0.53 6.24 -1.86
C SER A 10 0.91 6.41 -2.37
N VAL A 11 1.37 7.66 -2.55
CA VAL A 11 2.77 7.94 -2.93
C VAL A 11 3.74 7.51 -1.82
N VAL A 12 3.40 7.73 -0.56
CA VAL A 12 4.21 7.29 0.59
C VAL A 12 4.27 5.75 0.65
N GLU A 13 3.16 5.07 0.44
CA GLU A 13 3.08 3.60 0.41
C GLU A 13 3.92 3.01 -0.74
N VAL A 14 3.82 3.57 -1.95
CA VAL A 14 4.62 3.14 -3.10
C VAL A 14 6.12 3.34 -2.85
N ARG A 15 6.54 4.51 -2.35
CA ARG A 15 7.96 4.78 -2.04
C ARG A 15 8.47 3.87 -0.93
N GLN A 16 7.62 3.51 0.02
CA GLN A 16 7.96 2.56 1.07
C GLN A 16 8.18 1.16 0.51
N GLU A 17 7.30 0.66 -0.37
CA GLU A 17 7.48 -0.65 -1.01
C GLU A 17 8.75 -0.70 -1.86
N GLN A 18 9.03 0.36 -2.63
CA GLN A 18 10.28 0.47 -3.39
C GLN A 18 11.50 0.36 -2.47
N LEU A 19 11.49 1.09 -1.34
CA LEU A 19 12.57 1.08 -0.35
C LEU A 19 12.74 -0.32 0.27
N LEU A 20 11.65 -0.98 0.65
CA LEU A 20 11.67 -2.34 1.19
C LEU A 20 12.30 -3.31 0.19
N HIS A 21 11.91 -3.22 -1.08
CA HIS A 21 12.44 -4.08 -2.14
C HIS A 21 13.95 -3.86 -2.39
N LEU A 22 14.40 -2.60 -2.38
CA LEU A 22 15.82 -2.25 -2.49
C LEU A 22 16.64 -2.91 -1.39
N TYR A 23 16.22 -2.77 -0.13
CA TYR A 23 16.93 -3.33 1.02
C TYR A 23 16.85 -4.87 1.05
N GLU A 24 15.75 -5.48 0.63
CA GLU A 24 15.61 -6.93 0.53
C GLU A 24 16.57 -7.55 -0.51
N LYS A 25 16.75 -6.88 -1.66
CA LYS A 25 17.59 -7.37 -2.76
C LYS A 25 19.08 -6.99 -2.63
N THR A 26 19.45 -6.20 -1.61
CA THR A 26 20.81 -5.69 -1.43
C THR A 26 21.85 -6.79 -1.18
N GLY A 27 21.45 -7.94 -0.64
CA GLY A 27 22.35 -9.08 -0.46
C GLY A 27 23.00 -9.56 -1.75
N LEU A 28 22.30 -9.50 -2.89
CA LEU A 28 22.84 -9.92 -4.18
C LEU A 28 23.91 -8.94 -4.70
N SER A 29 23.66 -7.64 -4.54
CA SER A 29 24.62 -6.58 -4.91
C SER A 29 25.88 -6.61 -4.04
N PHE A 30 25.73 -6.94 -2.75
CA PHE A 30 26.87 -7.11 -1.83
C PHE A 30 27.84 -8.20 -2.30
N TRP A 31 27.34 -9.42 -2.51
CA TRP A 31 28.19 -10.53 -2.95
C TRP A 31 28.75 -10.29 -4.35
N GLY A 32 27.94 -9.74 -5.27
CA GLY A 32 28.38 -9.37 -6.60
C GLY A 32 29.59 -8.43 -6.58
N ASN A 33 29.51 -7.34 -5.81
CA ASN A 33 30.61 -6.37 -5.70
C ASN A 33 31.90 -6.99 -5.15
N ILE A 34 31.81 -7.84 -4.12
CA ILE A 34 32.99 -8.50 -3.54
C ILE A 34 33.62 -9.48 -4.54
N VAL A 35 32.81 -10.29 -5.22
CA VAL A 35 33.32 -11.25 -6.21
C VAL A 35 34.01 -10.51 -7.36
N ILE A 36 33.39 -9.47 -7.92
CA ILE A 36 33.99 -8.67 -9.00
C ILE A 36 35.29 -8.01 -8.52
N ALA A 37 35.34 -7.50 -7.29
CA ALA A 37 36.54 -6.91 -6.71
C ALA A 37 37.67 -7.93 -6.51
N ILE A 38 37.36 -9.14 -6.05
CA ILE A 38 38.34 -10.24 -5.91
C ILE A 38 38.92 -10.60 -7.27
N ILE A 39 38.07 -10.76 -8.29
CA ILE A 39 38.50 -11.09 -9.65
C ILE A 39 39.43 -10.00 -10.17
N LEU A 40 39.02 -8.73 -10.10
CA LEU A 40 39.81 -7.62 -10.61
C LEU A 40 41.15 -7.49 -9.84
N ALA A 41 41.13 -7.55 -8.51
CA ALA A 41 42.33 -7.43 -7.70
C ALA A 41 43.31 -8.59 -7.94
N THR A 42 42.82 -9.82 -8.06
CA THR A 42 43.67 -10.98 -8.34
C THR A 42 44.32 -10.85 -9.71
N MET A 43 43.55 -10.44 -10.72
CA MET A 43 44.05 -10.31 -12.09
C MET A 43 45.10 -9.19 -12.21
N LEU A 44 44.85 -8.03 -11.61
CA LEU A 44 45.81 -6.92 -11.60
C LEU A 44 47.06 -7.21 -10.77
N ALA A 45 46.97 -8.07 -9.76
CA ALA A 45 48.14 -8.51 -8.99
C ALA A 45 49.01 -9.54 -9.73
N ILE A 46 48.43 -10.28 -10.69
CA ILE A 46 49.14 -11.24 -11.54
C ILE A 46 49.86 -10.54 -12.70
N ASP A 47 49.35 -9.38 -13.15
CA ASP A 47 49.99 -8.57 -14.19
C ASP A 47 51.39 -8.13 -13.73
N SER A 48 52.41 -8.72 -14.35
CA SER A 48 53.78 -8.85 -13.82
C SER A 48 54.60 -7.56 -13.79
N ASP A 49 54.05 -6.45 -14.27
CA ASP A 49 54.69 -5.13 -14.29
C ASP A 49 54.23 -4.20 -13.15
N ALA A 50 53.38 -4.69 -12.23
CA ALA A 50 52.89 -3.88 -11.12
C ALA A 50 53.99 -3.54 -10.10
N GLY A 51 54.35 -2.25 -10.02
CA GLY A 51 55.29 -1.74 -9.01
C GLY A 51 54.78 -1.94 -7.57
N ARG A 52 55.69 -1.94 -6.58
CA ARG A 52 55.35 -2.12 -5.16
C ARG A 52 54.27 -1.15 -4.66
N ASP A 53 54.29 0.09 -5.14
CA ASP A 53 53.31 1.12 -4.78
C ASP A 53 51.93 0.85 -5.39
N GLN A 54 51.87 0.28 -6.60
CA GLN A 54 50.61 -0.09 -7.26
C GLN A 54 49.93 -1.26 -6.55
N ILE A 55 50.71 -2.25 -6.11
CA ILE A 55 50.22 -3.37 -5.29
C ILE A 55 49.68 -2.85 -3.94
N LEU A 56 50.38 -1.93 -3.29
CA LEU A 56 49.91 -1.31 -2.05
C LEU A 56 48.58 -0.57 -2.26
N ASN A 57 48.49 0.24 -3.32
CA ASN A 57 47.25 0.95 -3.67
C ASN A 57 46.09 -0.02 -3.95
N LEU A 58 46.36 -1.15 -4.61
CA LEU A 58 45.37 -2.18 -4.90
C LEU A 58 44.84 -2.82 -3.61
N PHE A 59 45.70 -3.11 -2.63
CA PHE A 59 45.28 -3.60 -1.32
C PHE A 59 44.45 -2.57 -0.55
N ILE A 60 44.82 -1.28 -0.60
CA ILE A 60 44.05 -0.20 0.01
C ILE A 60 42.66 -0.10 -0.62
N TRP A 61 42.58 -0.05 -1.96
CA TRP A 61 41.33 0.01 -2.70
C TRP A 61 40.43 -1.19 -2.40
N PHE A 62 40.98 -2.41 -2.44
CA PHE A 62 40.24 -3.63 -2.14
C PHE A 62 39.73 -3.64 -0.69
N GLY A 63 40.56 -3.20 0.26
CA GLY A 63 40.17 -3.02 1.65
C GLY A 63 39.02 -2.01 1.83
N LEU A 64 39.03 -0.90 1.09
CA LEU A 64 37.94 0.09 1.09
C LEU A 64 36.65 -0.48 0.50
N ILE A 65 36.72 -1.26 -0.59
CA ILE A 65 35.55 -1.94 -1.17
C ILE A 65 34.96 -2.93 -0.17
N ILE A 66 35.78 -3.74 0.51
CA ILE A 66 35.31 -4.65 1.55
C ILE A 66 34.68 -3.87 2.71
N ALA A 67 35.35 -2.84 3.22
CA ALA A 67 34.87 -2.05 4.35
C ALA A 67 33.52 -1.39 4.06
N THR A 68 33.38 -0.77 2.87
CA THR A 68 32.13 -0.16 2.43
C THR A 68 31.03 -1.19 2.16
N SER A 69 31.38 -2.37 1.66
CA SER A 69 30.44 -3.49 1.48
C SER A 69 29.95 -4.03 2.83
N ILE A 70 30.84 -4.23 3.80
CA ILE A 70 30.47 -4.65 5.17
C ILE A 70 29.57 -3.59 5.83
N TYR A 71 29.92 -2.32 5.68
CA TYR A 71 29.10 -1.22 6.19
C TYR A 71 27.69 -1.22 5.57
N ARG A 72 27.58 -1.45 4.25
CA ARG A 72 26.30 -1.64 3.57
C ARG A 72 25.50 -2.80 4.16
N LEU A 73 26.14 -3.92 4.45
CA LEU A 73 25.49 -5.08 5.06
C LEU A 73 24.97 -4.77 6.46
N ILE A 74 25.77 -4.09 7.30
CA ILE A 74 25.36 -3.64 8.64
C ILE A 74 24.13 -2.73 8.56
N ILE A 75 24.13 -1.79 7.62
CA ILE A 75 23.01 -0.86 7.40
C ILE A 75 21.77 -1.57 6.89
N THR A 76 21.96 -2.58 6.04
CA THR A 76 20.84 -3.40 5.54
C THR A 76 20.23 -4.22 6.68
N ASN A 77 21.06 -4.73 7.59
CA ASN A 77 20.60 -5.48 8.76
C ASN A 77 19.97 -4.58 9.84
N SER A 78 20.36 -3.30 9.91
CA SER A 78 19.73 -2.32 10.81
C SER A 78 18.47 -1.67 10.25
N PHE A 79 18.12 -1.98 8.99
CA PHE A 79 16.88 -1.52 8.39
C PHE A 79 15.68 -2.25 9.03
N GLU A 80 14.93 -1.51 9.83
CA GLU A 80 13.69 -1.98 10.45
C GLU A 80 12.65 -2.28 9.35
N LYS A 81 12.17 -3.52 9.23
CA LYS A 81 11.13 -3.89 8.26
C LYS A 81 9.71 -3.52 8.74
N GLU A 82 9.56 -2.36 9.36
CA GLU A 82 8.26 -1.87 9.79
C GLU A 82 7.46 -1.34 8.60
N ARG A 83 6.14 -1.59 8.59
CA ARG A 83 5.26 -1.26 7.46
C ARG A 83 4.66 0.15 7.50
N ASN A 84 5.11 1.01 8.41
CA ASN A 84 4.55 2.36 8.59
C ASN A 84 5.65 3.41 8.78
N PHE A 85 6.44 3.67 7.74
CA PHE A 85 7.42 4.73 7.79
C PHE A 85 6.77 6.11 7.61
N THR A 86 7.19 7.09 8.42
CA THR A 86 6.94 8.49 8.10
C THR A 86 7.76 8.89 6.87
N GLN A 87 7.30 9.89 6.12
CA GLN A 87 7.99 10.38 4.92
C GLN A 87 9.44 10.80 5.20
N ASP A 88 9.72 11.36 6.38
CA ASP A 88 11.08 11.69 6.82
C ASP A 88 11.95 10.44 7.01
N ARG A 89 11.40 9.36 7.57
CA ARG A 89 12.12 8.09 7.72
C ARG A 89 12.37 7.44 6.37
N ILE A 90 11.42 7.50 5.43
CA ILE A 90 11.64 7.04 4.05
C ILE A 90 12.81 7.80 3.42
N ASN A 91 12.77 9.13 3.45
CA ASN A 91 13.83 9.95 2.88
C ASN A 91 15.20 9.69 3.53
N TYR A 92 15.23 9.48 4.85
CA TYR A 92 16.45 9.12 5.57
C TYR A 92 17.08 7.82 5.04
N TRP A 93 16.29 6.75 4.90
CA TRP A 93 16.79 5.46 4.43
C TRP A 93 17.13 5.47 2.94
N VAL A 94 16.33 6.16 2.11
CA VAL A 94 16.65 6.39 0.70
C VAL A 94 18.00 7.10 0.56
N ASN A 95 18.19 8.23 1.25
CA ASN A 95 19.43 9.00 1.17
C ASN A 95 20.63 8.18 1.66
N LYS A 96 20.46 7.41 2.74
CA LYS A 96 21.50 6.51 3.26
C LYS A 96 21.92 5.47 2.21
N TYR A 97 20.95 4.83 1.54
CA TYR A 97 21.20 3.85 0.49
C TYR A 97 21.94 4.45 -0.71
N VAL A 98 21.48 5.62 -1.17
CA VAL A 98 22.08 6.35 -2.29
C VAL A 98 23.50 6.78 -1.97
N ASN A 99 23.76 7.30 -0.77
CA ASN A 99 25.09 7.75 -0.36
C ASN A 99 26.09 6.59 -0.35
N ILE A 100 25.74 5.44 0.25
CA ILE A 100 26.62 4.27 0.27
C ILE A 100 26.89 3.73 -1.13
N SER A 101 25.85 3.72 -1.98
CA SER A 101 26.00 3.31 -3.39
C SER A 101 26.91 4.25 -4.16
N THR A 102 26.79 5.55 -3.92
CA THR A 102 27.67 6.56 -4.51
C THR A 102 29.12 6.36 -4.04
N VAL A 103 29.36 6.15 -2.75
CA VAL A 103 30.73 5.91 -2.22
C VAL A 103 31.36 4.67 -2.87
N VAL A 104 30.64 3.55 -2.95
CA VAL A 104 31.12 2.33 -3.61
C VAL A 104 31.44 2.59 -5.08
N ASN A 105 30.55 3.31 -5.79
CA ASN A 105 30.73 3.61 -7.20
C ASN A 105 31.85 4.64 -7.46
N VAL A 106 32.14 5.56 -6.54
CA VAL A 106 33.32 6.42 -6.59
C VAL A 106 34.60 5.58 -6.52
N LEU A 107 34.65 4.59 -5.61
CA LEU A 107 35.80 3.70 -5.50
C LEU A 107 36.01 2.90 -6.79
N TRP A 108 34.94 2.41 -7.41
CA TRP A 108 35.00 1.73 -8.71
C TRP A 108 35.42 2.67 -9.84
N GLY A 109 34.85 3.86 -9.94
CA GLY A 109 35.24 4.86 -10.94
C GLY A 109 36.73 5.24 -10.82
N GLY A 110 37.23 5.37 -9.59
CA GLY A 110 38.65 5.61 -9.32
C GLY A 110 39.57 4.49 -9.83
N ALA A 111 39.13 3.23 -9.80
CA ALA A 111 39.90 2.11 -10.33
C ALA A 111 40.19 2.25 -11.84
N GLY A 112 39.27 2.90 -12.57
CA GLY A 112 39.43 3.24 -13.98
C GLY A 112 40.62 4.16 -14.31
N ILE A 113 41.17 4.86 -13.31
CA ILE A 113 42.34 5.74 -13.45
C ILE A 113 43.57 5.12 -12.77
N PHE A 114 43.44 4.72 -11.51
CA PHE A 114 44.60 4.31 -10.69
C PHE A 114 45.16 2.94 -11.05
N PHE A 115 44.33 2.07 -11.63
CA PHE A 115 44.71 0.70 -11.96
C PHE A 115 44.49 0.39 -13.44
N PHE A 116 44.58 1.41 -14.30
CA PHE A 116 44.46 1.21 -15.73
C PHE A 116 45.68 0.40 -16.22
N PRO A 117 45.49 -0.85 -16.66
CA PRO A 117 46.60 -1.74 -16.99
C PRO A 117 47.11 -1.47 -18.41
N GLU A 118 48.37 -1.78 -18.69
CA GLU A 118 48.95 -1.61 -20.03
C GLU A 118 48.48 -2.69 -21.01
N THR A 119 48.21 -3.89 -20.50
CA THR A 119 47.78 -5.03 -21.33
C THR A 119 46.29 -4.94 -21.67
N LEU A 120 45.97 -5.04 -22.97
CA LEU A 120 44.59 -4.99 -23.50
C LEU A 120 43.62 -5.97 -22.82
N LEU A 121 44.07 -7.18 -22.49
CA LEU A 121 43.26 -8.19 -21.80
C LEU A 121 42.74 -7.68 -20.45
N TYR A 122 43.62 -7.08 -19.63
CA TYR A 122 43.27 -6.57 -18.31
C TYR A 122 42.44 -5.29 -18.39
N GLN A 123 42.64 -4.47 -19.44
CA GLN A 123 41.80 -3.31 -19.71
C GLN A 123 40.35 -3.71 -20.00
N GLY A 124 40.16 -4.75 -20.82
CA GLY A 124 38.84 -5.32 -21.10
C GLY A 124 38.16 -5.86 -19.84
N LEU A 125 38.92 -6.52 -18.94
CA LEU A 125 38.39 -6.99 -17.66
C LEU A 125 37.97 -5.84 -16.75
N LEU A 126 38.79 -4.79 -16.62
CA LEU A 126 38.44 -3.58 -15.87
C LEU A 126 37.14 -2.97 -16.41
N PHE A 127 37.01 -2.85 -17.73
CA PHE A 127 35.79 -2.33 -18.36
C PHE A 127 34.54 -3.18 -18.05
N ILE A 128 34.65 -4.51 -18.15
CA ILE A 128 33.55 -5.43 -17.81
C ILE A 128 33.18 -5.31 -16.32
N SER A 129 34.16 -5.17 -15.43
CA SER A 129 33.92 -4.95 -14.00
C SER A 129 33.14 -3.66 -13.75
N LEU A 130 33.53 -2.55 -14.38
CA LEU A 130 32.84 -1.26 -14.24
C LEU A 130 31.39 -1.33 -14.76
N LEU A 131 31.16 -1.98 -15.91
CA LEU A 131 29.82 -2.23 -16.45
C LEU A 131 28.97 -3.08 -15.51
N SER A 132 29.55 -4.12 -14.90
CA SER A 132 28.86 -5.02 -13.98
C SER A 132 28.38 -4.29 -12.73
N VAL A 133 29.17 -3.36 -12.20
CA VAL A 133 28.81 -2.51 -11.05
C VAL A 133 27.66 -1.55 -11.39
N LEU A 134 27.62 -1.05 -12.62
CA LEU A 134 26.50 -0.22 -13.10
C LEU A 134 25.20 -1.01 -13.27
N LEU A 135 25.29 -2.26 -13.75
CA LEU A 135 24.15 -3.17 -13.77
C LEU A 135 23.63 -3.45 -12.35
N ALA A 136 24.52 -3.62 -11.38
CA ALA A 136 24.14 -3.78 -9.97
C ALA A 136 23.46 -2.53 -9.38
N SER A 137 23.60 -1.37 -10.02
CA SER A 137 22.98 -0.10 -9.62
C SER A 137 21.60 0.14 -10.24
N VAL A 138 21.15 -0.69 -11.19
CA VAL A 138 19.84 -0.58 -11.88
C VAL A 138 18.65 -0.47 -10.92
N PRO A 139 18.58 -1.19 -9.78
CA PRO A 139 17.49 -1.04 -8.83
C PRO A 139 17.28 0.39 -8.31
N LEU A 140 18.29 1.27 -8.35
CA LEU A 140 18.15 2.68 -7.98
C LEU A 140 17.19 3.47 -8.88
N LEU A 141 16.86 2.95 -10.07
CA LEU A 141 15.84 3.52 -10.94
C LEU A 141 14.44 3.51 -10.29
N ALA A 142 14.19 2.57 -9.37
CA ALA A 142 12.95 2.57 -8.59
C ALA A 142 12.83 3.81 -7.70
N ILE A 143 13.94 4.45 -7.30
CA ILE A 143 13.93 5.70 -6.52
C ILE A 143 13.84 6.92 -7.44
N SER A 144 14.81 7.05 -8.37
CA SER A 144 14.94 8.23 -9.22
C SER A 144 15.90 7.99 -10.39
N ARG A 145 15.51 8.48 -11.58
CA ARG A 145 16.39 8.54 -12.76
C ARG A 145 17.68 9.32 -12.49
N ALA A 146 17.57 10.44 -11.77
CA ALA A 146 18.70 11.32 -11.47
C ALA A 146 19.77 10.59 -10.63
N THR A 147 19.34 9.79 -9.66
CA THR A 147 20.24 8.98 -8.84
C THR A 147 21.02 7.97 -9.68
N TYR A 148 20.36 7.30 -10.63
CA TYR A 148 21.03 6.34 -11.50
C TYR A 148 22.02 7.04 -12.45
N TYR A 149 21.65 8.18 -13.04
CA TYR A 149 22.57 8.97 -13.87
C TYR A 149 23.77 9.49 -13.08
N LEU A 150 23.59 9.83 -11.80
CA LEU A 150 24.70 10.15 -10.91
C LEU A 150 25.67 8.96 -10.78
N GLN A 151 25.16 7.75 -10.56
CA GLN A 151 26.02 6.54 -10.48
C GLN A 151 26.78 6.30 -11.79
N MET A 152 26.08 6.39 -12.93
CA MET A 152 26.68 6.29 -14.26
C MET A 152 27.83 7.28 -14.45
N THR A 153 27.59 8.54 -14.07
CA THR A 153 28.59 9.61 -14.21
C THR A 153 29.81 9.33 -13.35
N VAL A 154 29.62 8.96 -12.09
CA VAL A 154 30.71 8.71 -11.13
C VAL A 154 31.59 7.52 -11.56
N VAL A 155 31.02 6.49 -12.20
CA VAL A 155 31.79 5.31 -12.65
C VAL A 155 32.46 5.55 -14.01
N LEU A 156 31.74 6.13 -14.98
CA LEU A 156 32.21 6.22 -16.37
C LEU A 156 33.04 7.46 -16.68
N LEU A 157 32.77 8.60 -16.01
CA LEU A 157 33.47 9.85 -16.30
C LEU A 157 34.99 9.76 -16.04
N PRO A 158 35.47 9.15 -14.93
CA PRO A 158 36.90 9.03 -14.68
C PRO A 158 37.66 8.29 -15.79
N ILE A 159 37.15 7.13 -16.22
CA ILE A 159 37.78 6.34 -17.28
C ILE A 159 37.65 7.02 -18.65
N ALA A 160 36.54 7.72 -18.93
CA ALA A 160 36.37 8.50 -20.15
C ALA A 160 37.44 9.60 -20.25
N ILE A 161 37.66 10.35 -19.16
CA ILE A 161 38.70 11.39 -19.10
C ILE A 161 40.09 10.77 -19.27
N PHE A 162 40.37 9.65 -18.61
CA PHE A 162 41.66 8.97 -18.72
C PHE A 162 41.99 8.60 -20.17
N ILE A 163 41.05 7.95 -20.86
CA ILE A 163 41.18 7.55 -22.26
C ILE A 163 41.40 8.76 -23.18
N LEU A 164 40.67 9.86 -22.95
CA LEU A 164 40.82 11.09 -23.76
C LEU A 164 42.21 11.73 -23.60
N LEU A 165 42.81 11.66 -22.42
CA LEU A 165 44.13 12.23 -22.14
C LEU A 165 45.28 11.38 -22.69
N HIS A 166 45.09 10.06 -22.86
CA HIS A 166 46.13 9.10 -23.30
C HIS A 166 45.86 8.57 -24.72
N ALA A 167 45.23 9.37 -25.58
CA ALA A 167 44.72 8.94 -26.88
C ALA A 167 45.79 8.33 -27.82
N ASP A 168 45.91 7.01 -27.79
CA ASP A 168 46.56 6.18 -28.80
C ASP A 168 45.52 5.33 -29.57
N ARG A 169 45.98 4.44 -30.47
CA ARG A 169 45.09 3.62 -31.30
C ARG A 169 44.26 2.60 -30.49
N GLU A 170 44.81 2.05 -29.41
CA GLU A 170 44.12 1.05 -28.56
C GLU A 170 43.08 1.73 -27.67
N HIS A 171 43.42 2.89 -27.10
CA HIS A 171 42.52 3.73 -26.31
C HIS A 171 41.33 4.24 -27.15
N TYR A 172 41.49 4.44 -28.46
CA TYR A 172 40.38 4.80 -29.35
C TYR A 172 39.30 3.71 -29.43
N ILE A 173 39.69 2.43 -29.55
CA ILE A 173 38.72 1.32 -29.56
C ILE A 173 37.95 1.27 -28.25
N MET A 174 38.63 1.50 -27.13
CA MET A 174 38.01 1.53 -25.81
C MET A 174 37.08 2.73 -25.62
N ALA A 175 37.44 3.91 -26.15
CA ALA A 175 36.57 5.09 -26.17
C ALA A 175 35.25 4.79 -26.90
N VAL A 176 35.34 4.13 -28.07
CA VAL A 176 34.17 3.70 -28.83
C VAL A 176 33.36 2.65 -28.06
N ALA A 177 34.00 1.66 -27.43
CA ALA A 177 33.32 0.67 -26.59
C ALA A 177 32.60 1.29 -25.38
N LEU A 178 33.24 2.25 -24.71
CA LEU A 178 32.68 3.00 -23.59
C LEU A 178 31.49 3.86 -24.04
N PHE A 179 31.61 4.56 -25.16
CA PHE A 179 30.55 5.40 -25.70
C PHE A 179 29.33 4.57 -26.13
N THR A 180 29.55 3.45 -26.84
CA THR A 180 28.49 2.52 -27.24
C THR A 180 27.81 1.88 -26.04
N ALA A 181 28.57 1.47 -25.01
CA ALA A 181 28.02 0.95 -23.76
C ALA A 181 27.21 2.01 -23.02
N ALA A 182 27.71 3.26 -22.93
CA ALA A 182 27.01 4.36 -22.27
C ALA A 182 25.68 4.69 -22.97
N ILE A 183 25.67 4.79 -24.30
CA ILE A 183 24.43 4.98 -25.08
C ILE A 183 23.47 3.81 -24.87
N SER A 184 23.96 2.57 -24.96
CA SER A 184 23.12 1.37 -24.78
C SER A 184 22.49 1.35 -23.39
N LEU A 185 23.25 1.74 -22.36
CA LEU A 185 22.77 1.77 -20.98
C LEU A 185 21.79 2.91 -20.74
N LEU A 186 21.99 4.08 -21.36
CA LEU A 186 21.02 5.17 -21.35
C LEU A 186 19.69 4.76 -22.04
N ALA A 187 19.78 4.12 -23.21
CA ALA A 187 18.61 3.62 -23.92
C ALA A 187 17.85 2.56 -23.11
N ALA A 188 18.57 1.57 -22.56
CA ALA A 188 18.01 0.56 -21.68
C ALA A 188 17.37 1.16 -20.43
N THR A 189 18.00 2.18 -19.84
CA THR A 189 17.47 2.88 -18.66
C THR A 189 16.14 3.57 -18.96
N ASN A 190 16.04 4.27 -20.09
CA ASN A 190 14.80 4.94 -20.48
C ASN A 190 13.68 3.92 -20.71
N TYR A 191 13.98 2.85 -21.44
CA TYR A 191 13.03 1.75 -21.68
C TYR A 191 12.54 1.09 -20.38
N ILE A 192 13.47 0.72 -19.48
CA ILE A 192 13.13 0.11 -18.19
C ILE A 192 12.27 1.06 -17.36
N TYR A 193 12.57 2.35 -17.34
CA TYR A 193 11.78 3.31 -16.60
C TYR A 193 10.37 3.45 -17.15
N GLU A 194 10.22 3.58 -18.48
CA GLU A 194 8.89 3.67 -19.12
C GLU A 194 8.05 2.43 -18.82
N LEU A 195 8.65 1.25 -18.92
CA LEU A 195 8.01 -0.02 -18.56
C LEU A 195 7.59 -0.04 -17.08
N LEU A 196 8.44 0.42 -16.16
CA LEU A 196 8.09 0.50 -14.73
C LEU A 196 6.93 1.47 -14.49
N ALA A 197 6.91 2.62 -15.17
CA ALA A 197 5.83 3.60 -15.03
C ALA A 197 4.49 3.04 -15.58
N GLU A 198 4.53 2.38 -16.74
CA GLU A 198 3.36 1.74 -17.33
C GLU A 198 2.80 0.60 -16.45
N LEU A 199 3.68 -0.22 -15.88
CA LEU A 199 3.28 -1.27 -14.93
C LEU A 199 2.61 -0.68 -13.69
N GLN A 200 3.17 0.39 -13.12
CA GLN A 200 2.58 1.07 -11.96
C GLN A 200 1.21 1.67 -12.29
N GLN A 201 1.07 2.31 -13.44
CA GLN A 201 -0.21 2.87 -13.89
C GLN A 201 -1.25 1.76 -14.09
N THR A 202 -0.90 0.70 -14.80
CA THR A 202 -1.79 -0.45 -15.04
C THR A 202 -2.22 -1.09 -13.73
N GLN A 203 -1.30 -1.24 -12.77
CA GLN A 203 -1.63 -1.76 -11.45
C GLN A 203 -2.61 -0.84 -10.70
N SER A 204 -2.41 0.47 -10.75
CA SER A 204 -3.32 1.45 -10.15
C SER A 204 -4.71 1.37 -10.76
N GLU A 205 -4.82 1.33 -12.08
CA GLU A 205 -6.10 1.23 -12.80
C GLU A 205 -6.82 -0.08 -12.47
N LEU A 206 -6.09 -1.20 -12.40
CA LEU A 206 -6.64 -2.50 -12.00
C LEU A 206 -7.15 -2.49 -10.55
N LEU A 207 -6.42 -1.85 -9.63
CA LEU A 207 -6.84 -1.72 -8.23
C LEU A 207 -8.08 -0.84 -8.11
N GLU A 208 -8.13 0.29 -8.80
CA GLU A 208 -9.28 1.19 -8.82
C GLU A 208 -10.53 0.46 -9.34
N GLN A 209 -10.41 -0.27 -10.46
CA GLN A 209 -11.50 -1.07 -11.02
C GLN A 209 -11.93 -2.20 -10.07
N ALA A 210 -10.98 -2.85 -9.40
CA ALA A 210 -11.27 -3.94 -8.46
C ALA A 210 -11.96 -3.47 -7.17
N ASN A 211 -11.77 -2.20 -6.79
CA ASN A 211 -12.22 -1.63 -5.52
C ASN A 211 -13.41 -0.66 -5.67
N THR A 212 -13.85 -0.39 -6.89
CA THR A 212 -14.97 0.53 -7.20
C THR A 212 -16.19 -0.24 -7.72
N ASP A 213 -17.40 0.19 -7.36
CA ASP A 213 -18.64 -0.33 -7.94
C ASP A 213 -18.85 0.27 -9.34
N GLN A 214 -19.10 -0.60 -10.33
CA GLN A 214 -19.15 -0.18 -11.73
C GLN A 214 -20.31 0.76 -12.05
N LEU A 215 -21.44 0.64 -11.36
CA LEU A 215 -22.63 1.46 -11.56
C LEU A 215 -22.51 2.80 -10.84
N THR A 216 -22.28 2.75 -9.53
CA THR A 216 -22.39 3.91 -8.65
C THR A 216 -21.08 4.71 -8.50
N LYS A 217 -19.96 4.15 -8.97
CA LYS A 217 -18.60 4.74 -8.93
C LYS A 217 -18.08 5.07 -7.52
N ILE A 218 -18.76 4.61 -6.48
CA ILE A 218 -18.26 4.62 -5.10
C ILE A 218 -17.53 3.30 -4.80
N PRO A 219 -16.73 3.22 -3.73
CA PRO A 219 -16.15 1.96 -3.25
C PRO A 219 -17.14 0.79 -3.26
N ASN A 220 -16.68 -0.39 -3.64
CA ASN A 220 -17.46 -1.62 -3.55
C ASN A 220 -17.28 -2.30 -2.19
N ARG A 221 -18.02 -3.40 -1.96
CA ARG A 221 -17.91 -4.22 -0.75
C ARG A 221 -16.47 -4.66 -0.43
N ARG A 222 -15.67 -5.00 -1.43
CA ARG A 222 -14.27 -5.42 -1.21
C ARG A 222 -13.45 -4.29 -0.60
N GLN A 223 -13.55 -3.08 -1.16
CA GLN A 223 -12.86 -1.91 -0.62
C GLN A 223 -13.37 -1.54 0.78
N TYR A 224 -14.67 -1.68 1.02
CA TYR A 224 -15.25 -1.51 2.34
C TYR A 224 -14.65 -2.49 3.37
N ASP A 225 -14.64 -3.78 3.07
CA ASP A 225 -14.12 -4.82 3.97
C ASP A 225 -12.62 -4.64 4.27
N GLN A 226 -11.84 -4.20 3.28
CA GLN A 226 -10.43 -3.86 3.46
C GLN A 226 -10.26 -2.64 4.38
N SER A 227 -10.97 -1.55 4.09
CA SER A 227 -10.91 -0.32 4.88
C SER A 227 -11.39 -0.53 6.31
N PHE A 228 -12.43 -1.35 6.49
CA PHE A 228 -12.97 -1.68 7.80
C PHE A 228 -11.94 -2.36 8.69
N LYS A 229 -11.19 -3.34 8.17
CA LYS A 229 -10.11 -4.00 8.94
C LYS A 229 -9.02 -3.02 9.35
N THR A 230 -8.63 -2.12 8.45
CA THR A 230 -7.58 -1.12 8.71
C THR A 230 -8.02 -0.12 9.77
N GLU A 231 -9.20 0.49 9.60
CA GLU A 231 -9.72 1.49 10.52
C GLU A 231 -10.13 0.89 11.87
N TRP A 232 -10.57 -0.36 11.90
CA TRP A 232 -10.81 -1.08 13.15
C TRP A 232 -9.55 -1.14 14.00
N ARG A 233 -8.43 -1.63 13.45
CA ARG A 233 -7.14 -1.70 14.15
C ARG A 233 -6.67 -0.34 14.62
N ARG A 234 -6.83 0.69 13.78
CA ARG A 234 -6.49 2.07 14.13
C ARG A 234 -7.30 2.56 15.33
N CYS A 235 -8.62 2.38 15.30
CA CYS A 235 -9.51 2.79 16.39
C CYS A 235 -9.23 2.00 17.68
N THR A 236 -8.89 0.71 17.58
CA THR A 236 -8.44 -0.10 18.74
C THR A 236 -7.17 0.46 19.37
N ARG A 237 -6.18 0.81 18.53
CA ARG A 237 -4.90 1.35 19.01
C ARG A 237 -5.07 2.72 19.68
N ASP A 238 -5.89 3.56 19.07
CA ASP A 238 -6.04 4.96 19.50
C ASP A 238 -7.19 5.13 20.52
N ASN A 239 -7.86 4.03 20.91
CA ASN A 239 -9.03 3.98 21.80
C ASN A 239 -10.17 4.93 21.37
N LEU A 240 -10.49 4.91 20.07
CA LEU A 240 -11.50 5.76 19.45
C LEU A 240 -12.76 4.95 19.09
N PRO A 241 -13.96 5.56 19.15
CA PRO A 241 -15.17 4.90 18.69
C PRO A 241 -15.15 4.70 17.17
N ILE A 242 -15.79 3.63 16.69
CA ILE A 242 -16.04 3.40 15.27
C ILE A 242 -17.54 3.16 15.06
N SER A 243 -18.14 3.95 14.18
CA SER A 243 -19.56 3.88 13.85
C SER A 243 -19.78 3.33 12.45
N MET A 244 -20.91 2.66 12.26
CA MET A 244 -21.34 2.08 10.99
C MET A 244 -22.80 2.45 10.72
N LEU A 245 -23.08 2.85 9.49
CA LEU A 245 -24.41 3.00 8.94
C LEU A 245 -24.60 1.92 7.87
N LEU A 246 -25.66 1.13 7.98
CA LEU A 246 -26.14 0.26 6.91
C LEU A 246 -27.44 0.84 6.36
N ILE A 247 -27.50 1.03 5.05
CA ILE A 247 -28.52 1.82 4.37
C ILE A 247 -29.14 0.94 3.29
N ASP A 248 -30.46 0.91 3.22
CA ASP A 248 -31.20 0.17 2.19
C ASP A 248 -32.29 1.06 1.56
N VAL A 249 -32.43 0.97 0.24
CA VAL A 249 -33.45 1.71 -0.51
C VAL A 249 -34.81 1.03 -0.35
N ASP A 250 -35.75 1.76 0.25
CA ASP A 250 -37.05 1.22 0.60
C ASP A 250 -37.87 0.86 -0.65
N TYR A 251 -38.41 -0.36 -0.66
CA TYR A 251 -39.26 -0.87 -1.75
C TYR A 251 -38.56 -0.85 -3.12
N PHE A 252 -37.23 -0.98 -3.18
CA PHE A 252 -36.47 -0.89 -4.44
C PHE A 252 -36.91 -1.91 -5.48
N LYS A 253 -37.20 -3.17 -5.08
CA LYS A 253 -37.76 -4.17 -6.00
C LYS A 253 -39.03 -3.69 -6.70
N LYS A 254 -39.97 -3.09 -5.94
CA LYS A 254 -41.21 -2.54 -6.53
C LYS A 254 -40.93 -1.37 -7.47
N TYR A 255 -39.95 -0.55 -7.14
CA TYR A 255 -39.51 0.55 -8.00
C TYR A 255 -39.00 0.02 -9.35
N ASN A 256 -38.15 -1.00 -9.32
CA ASN A 256 -37.64 -1.66 -10.53
C ASN A 256 -38.74 -2.34 -11.34
N ASP A 257 -39.67 -3.04 -10.67
CA ASP A 257 -40.80 -3.70 -11.33
C ASP A 257 -41.71 -2.68 -12.04
N ARG A 258 -41.81 -1.45 -11.50
CA ARG A 258 -42.63 -0.35 -12.03
C ARG A 258 -41.97 0.44 -13.16
N PHE A 259 -40.71 0.81 -12.98
CA PHE A 259 -40.01 1.77 -13.85
C PHE A 259 -38.96 1.11 -14.74
N GLY A 260 -38.64 -0.16 -14.52
CA GLY A 260 -37.57 -0.88 -15.21
C GLY A 260 -36.21 -0.73 -14.52
N HIS A 261 -35.30 -1.66 -14.83
CA HIS A 261 -33.97 -1.70 -14.22
C HIS A 261 -33.13 -0.46 -14.50
N SER A 262 -33.24 0.16 -15.68
CA SER A 262 -32.46 1.36 -16.03
C SER A 262 -32.77 2.54 -15.10
N GLN A 263 -34.04 2.75 -14.75
CA GLN A 263 -34.45 3.79 -13.80
C GLN A 263 -34.05 3.41 -12.37
N GLY A 264 -34.06 2.12 -12.05
CA GLY A 264 -33.48 1.59 -10.82
C GLY A 264 -32.01 1.94 -10.66
N ASP A 265 -31.24 1.74 -11.72
CA ASP A 265 -29.82 2.03 -11.76
C ASP A 265 -29.55 3.53 -11.55
N GLU A 266 -30.31 4.41 -12.23
CA GLU A 266 -30.23 5.86 -12.05
C GLU A 266 -30.59 6.27 -10.60
N CYS A 267 -31.58 5.61 -10.01
CA CYS A 267 -31.94 5.80 -8.60
C CYS A 267 -30.76 5.45 -7.68
N LEU A 268 -30.09 4.32 -7.89
CA LEU A 268 -28.93 3.93 -7.09
C LEU A 268 -27.76 4.90 -7.25
N VAL A 269 -27.49 5.39 -8.46
CA VAL A 269 -26.48 6.43 -8.72
C VAL A 269 -26.82 7.71 -7.95
N ASN A 270 -28.09 8.13 -7.95
CA ASN A 270 -28.53 9.30 -7.21
C ASN A 270 -28.35 9.16 -5.69
N VAL A 271 -28.73 8.00 -5.12
CA VAL A 271 -28.52 7.71 -3.70
C VAL A 271 -27.03 7.70 -3.35
N ALA A 272 -26.20 7.03 -4.17
CA ALA A 272 -24.76 6.94 -3.99
C ALA A 272 -24.07 8.32 -4.00
N SER A 273 -24.45 9.20 -4.93
CA SER A 273 -23.88 10.55 -5.06
C SER A 273 -24.02 11.40 -3.79
N ARG A 274 -25.03 11.11 -2.96
CA ARG A 274 -25.29 11.81 -1.69
C ARG A 274 -24.46 11.29 -0.53
N LEU A 275 -23.91 10.08 -0.63
CA LEU A 275 -23.11 9.50 0.45
C LEU A 275 -21.83 10.31 0.68
N GLY A 276 -21.27 10.91 -0.37
CA GLY A 276 -20.13 11.84 -0.25
C GLY A 276 -20.42 13.07 0.63
N ALA A 277 -21.69 13.41 0.88
CA ALA A 277 -22.04 14.48 1.81
C ALA A 277 -21.88 14.07 3.28
N ILE A 278 -21.90 12.77 3.60
CA ILE A 278 -21.76 12.26 4.98
C ILE A 278 -20.45 11.53 5.25
N SER A 279 -19.72 11.09 4.22
CA SER A 279 -18.37 10.53 4.31
C SER A 279 -17.32 11.53 3.80
N ARG A 280 -16.97 12.53 4.62
CA ARG A 280 -16.10 13.65 4.21
C ARG A 280 -14.72 13.61 4.86
N ARG A 281 -14.59 12.95 6.01
CA ARG A 281 -13.37 12.98 6.80
C ARG A 281 -12.40 11.91 6.32
N PRO A 282 -11.11 12.12 6.61
CA PRO A 282 -10.15 11.05 6.57
C PRO A 282 -10.60 9.78 7.27
N GLY A 283 -10.57 8.65 6.56
CA GLY A 283 -10.98 7.35 7.06
C GLY A 283 -12.49 7.05 6.93
N ASP A 284 -13.33 8.04 6.63
CA ASP A 284 -14.72 7.76 6.29
C ASP A 284 -14.76 6.99 4.96
N ILE A 285 -15.51 5.90 4.90
CA ILE A 285 -15.75 5.17 3.65
C ILE A 285 -17.23 4.94 3.46
N ALA A 286 -17.75 5.34 2.30
CA ALA A 286 -19.07 4.98 1.83
C ALA A 286 -18.93 4.01 0.65
N ALA A 287 -19.66 2.89 0.69
CA ALA A 287 -19.56 1.84 -0.30
C ALA A 287 -20.92 1.29 -0.68
N ARG A 288 -21.04 0.77 -1.91
CA ARG A 288 -22.16 -0.08 -2.30
C ARG A 288 -21.86 -1.50 -1.83
N TYR A 289 -22.64 -1.97 -0.87
CA TYR A 289 -22.39 -3.23 -0.18
C TYR A 289 -23.00 -4.42 -0.94
N GLY A 290 -24.15 -4.23 -1.59
CA GLY A 290 -24.75 -5.20 -2.50
C GLY A 290 -26.13 -4.78 -2.98
N GLY A 291 -26.45 -4.97 -4.26
CA GLY A 291 -27.78 -4.62 -4.80
C GLY A 291 -28.17 -3.16 -4.53
N GLU A 292 -29.15 -2.96 -3.66
CA GLU A 292 -29.67 -1.68 -3.16
C GLU A 292 -29.13 -1.23 -1.79
N GLU A 293 -28.18 -1.99 -1.23
CA GLU A 293 -27.58 -1.75 0.08
C GLU A 293 -26.28 -0.95 -0.01
N PHE A 294 -26.16 0.04 0.86
CA PHE A 294 -24.97 0.87 1.03
C PHE A 294 -24.48 0.79 2.46
N ALA A 295 -23.17 0.84 2.64
CA ALA A 295 -22.54 0.86 3.95
C ALA A 295 -21.66 2.10 4.10
N VAL A 296 -21.70 2.74 5.26
CA VAL A 296 -20.83 3.87 5.60
C VAL A 296 -20.12 3.55 6.91
N LEU A 297 -18.80 3.55 6.89
CA LEU A 297 -17.95 3.42 8.07
C LEU A 297 -17.42 4.79 8.45
N LEU A 298 -17.53 5.12 9.74
CA LEU A 298 -17.17 6.42 10.31
C LEU A 298 -16.23 6.19 11.50
N PRO A 299 -14.90 6.15 11.26
CA PRO A 299 -13.91 6.11 12.34
C PRO A 299 -14.00 7.37 13.21
N ASN A 300 -13.61 7.24 14.48
CA ASN A 300 -13.64 8.33 15.46
C ASN A 300 -14.97 9.10 15.49
N THR A 301 -16.08 8.37 15.43
CA THR A 301 -17.42 8.95 15.39
C THR A 301 -18.30 8.28 16.44
N SER A 302 -18.85 9.09 17.35
CA SER A 302 -19.81 8.63 18.36
C SER A 302 -21.16 8.29 17.74
N LEU A 303 -21.97 7.50 18.46
CA LEU A 303 -23.32 7.13 18.03
C LEU A 303 -24.19 8.36 17.71
N GLU A 304 -24.17 9.37 18.57
CA GLU A 304 -24.93 10.61 18.38
C GLU A 304 -24.56 11.32 17.06
N ASN A 305 -23.27 11.47 16.78
CA ASN A 305 -22.79 12.07 15.53
C ASN A 305 -23.15 11.20 14.31
N ALA A 306 -23.04 9.88 14.43
CA ALA A 306 -23.43 8.95 13.37
C ALA A 306 -24.94 9.05 13.07
N MET A 307 -25.80 9.16 14.09
CA MET A 307 -27.23 9.36 13.90
C MET A 307 -27.54 10.70 13.22
N MET A 308 -26.86 11.79 13.60
CA MET A 308 -27.05 13.08 12.93
C MET A 308 -26.70 13.02 11.44
N LEU A 309 -25.60 12.33 11.09
CA LEU A 309 -25.21 12.11 9.70
C LEU A 309 -26.24 11.23 8.96
N ALA A 310 -26.69 10.14 9.59
CA ALA A 310 -27.72 9.28 9.05
C ALA A 310 -29.03 10.04 8.76
N GLU A 311 -29.47 10.91 9.68
CA GLU A 311 -30.73 11.65 9.51
C GLU A 311 -30.61 12.72 8.43
N ARG A 312 -29.46 13.38 8.36
CA ARG A 312 -29.16 14.30 7.27
C ARG A 312 -29.19 13.60 5.92
N PHE A 313 -28.66 12.38 5.83
CA PHE A 313 -28.69 11.60 4.59
C PHE A 313 -30.11 11.14 4.25
N ARG A 314 -30.84 10.53 5.20
CA ARG A 314 -32.22 10.06 5.03
C ARG A 314 -33.14 11.17 4.52
N THR A 315 -33.16 12.30 5.22
CA THR A 315 -33.94 13.48 4.82
C THR A 315 -33.47 14.04 3.48
N GLY A 316 -32.17 13.98 3.18
CA GLY A 316 -31.61 14.39 1.90
C GLY A 316 -32.12 13.56 0.72
N VAL A 317 -32.24 12.25 0.88
CA VAL A 317 -32.81 11.35 -0.14
C VAL A 317 -34.31 11.64 -0.32
N GLU A 318 -35.07 11.69 0.77
CA GLU A 318 -36.51 11.97 0.74
C GLU A 318 -36.83 13.31 0.06
N ARG A 319 -36.02 14.35 0.32
CA ARG A 319 -36.17 15.69 -0.29
C ARG A 319 -35.89 15.73 -1.79
N GLN A 320 -35.31 14.70 -2.40
CA GLN A 320 -35.24 14.63 -3.86
C GLN A 320 -36.61 14.45 -4.52
N ALA A 321 -37.61 14.01 -3.75
CA ALA A 321 -38.97 13.79 -4.23
C ALA A 321 -39.01 12.90 -5.51
N ILE A 322 -38.10 11.93 -5.60
CA ILE A 322 -38.08 10.94 -6.68
C ILE A 322 -39.36 10.11 -6.55
N LYS A 323 -40.23 10.17 -7.55
CA LYS A 323 -41.57 9.57 -7.51
C LYS A 323 -41.48 8.05 -7.37
N HIS A 324 -42.11 7.49 -6.34
CA HIS A 324 -42.24 6.05 -6.11
C HIS A 324 -43.69 5.71 -5.71
N PRO A 325 -44.61 5.55 -6.69
CA PRO A 325 -46.05 5.38 -6.42
C PRO A 325 -46.41 4.10 -5.67
N ASP A 326 -45.53 3.09 -5.69
CA ASP A 326 -45.74 1.80 -5.03
C ASP A 326 -45.10 1.73 -3.62
N SER A 327 -44.48 2.86 -3.20
CA SER A 327 -44.03 3.11 -1.83
C SER A 327 -45.16 3.68 -0.99
N LYS A 328 -45.15 3.38 0.31
CA LYS A 328 -46.05 4.00 1.30
C LYS A 328 -45.90 5.54 1.36
N TYR A 329 -44.74 6.05 0.95
CA TYR A 329 -44.37 7.46 1.06
C TYR A 329 -44.54 8.24 -0.25
N ASP A 330 -45.00 7.59 -1.34
CA ASP A 330 -45.10 8.12 -2.71
C ASP A 330 -43.78 8.64 -3.33
N VAL A 331 -42.70 8.65 -2.55
CA VAL A 331 -41.35 9.03 -2.94
C VAL A 331 -40.35 7.95 -2.52
N LEU A 332 -39.17 8.00 -3.13
CA LEU A 332 -38.03 7.17 -2.76
C LEU A 332 -37.53 7.54 -1.36
N THR A 333 -37.40 6.53 -0.50
CA THR A 333 -36.89 6.68 0.87
C THR A 333 -35.84 5.62 1.17
N VAL A 334 -35.13 5.79 2.29
CA VAL A 334 -34.14 4.81 2.76
C VAL A 334 -34.40 4.47 4.22
N SER A 335 -34.11 3.23 4.59
CA SER A 335 -34.04 2.77 5.97
C SER A 335 -32.58 2.62 6.38
N ILE A 336 -32.22 3.11 7.57
CA ILE A 336 -30.83 3.14 8.03
C ILE A 336 -30.70 2.47 9.40
N GLY A 337 -29.80 1.49 9.50
CA GLY A 337 -29.33 0.94 10.75
C GLY A 337 -28.03 1.59 11.18
N VAL A 338 -27.95 2.06 12.43
CA VAL A 338 -26.74 2.67 12.98
C VAL A 338 -26.24 1.85 14.17
N SER A 339 -24.95 1.56 14.18
CA SER A 339 -24.30 0.96 15.34
C SER A 339 -22.93 1.57 15.58
N THR A 340 -22.50 1.58 16.83
CA THR A 340 -21.20 2.12 17.24
C THR A 340 -20.54 1.14 18.20
N CYS A 341 -19.24 0.91 17.98
CA CYS A 341 -18.42 0.11 18.86
C CYS A 341 -17.27 0.94 19.44
N HIS A 342 -16.87 0.60 20.66
CA HIS A 342 -15.60 1.04 21.25
C HIS A 342 -14.66 -0.16 21.26
N PRO A 343 -13.85 -0.34 20.20
CA PRO A 343 -12.94 -1.47 20.13
C PRO A 343 -11.95 -1.43 21.31
N MET A 344 -11.90 -2.52 22.09
CA MET A 344 -10.96 -2.66 23.20
C MET A 344 -9.76 -3.51 22.77
N GLN A 345 -8.58 -3.20 23.31
CA GLN A 345 -7.42 -4.08 23.20
C GLN A 345 -7.68 -5.36 23.98
N CYS A 346 -7.73 -6.48 23.26
CA CYS A 346 -7.93 -7.80 23.85
C CYS A 346 -6.70 -8.65 23.50
N ASN A 347 -6.08 -9.30 24.49
CA ASN A 347 -4.92 -10.16 24.27
C ASN A 347 -5.24 -11.52 23.62
N ASP A 348 -6.46 -11.71 23.12
CA ASP A 348 -6.89 -12.97 22.53
C ASP A 348 -6.87 -12.88 20.99
N ALA A 349 -6.21 -13.82 20.33
CA ALA A 349 -5.96 -13.79 18.88
C ALA A 349 -7.25 -13.89 18.05
N ASN A 350 -8.36 -14.36 18.64
CA ASN A 350 -9.67 -14.45 17.98
C ASN A 350 -10.44 -13.13 17.97
N THR A 351 -9.92 -12.08 18.61
CA THR A 351 -10.68 -10.85 18.83
C THR A 351 -10.80 -9.96 17.60
N ASP A 352 -9.78 -10.00 16.73
CA ASP A 352 -9.70 -9.22 15.49
C ASP A 352 -10.77 -9.59 14.45
N THR A 353 -11.36 -10.79 14.53
CA THR A 353 -12.40 -11.24 13.58
C THR A 353 -13.81 -11.11 14.17
N VAL A 354 -13.94 -11.31 15.49
CA VAL A 354 -15.24 -11.38 16.16
C VAL A 354 -15.91 -10.02 16.29
N TYR A 355 -15.15 -8.97 16.59
CA TYR A 355 -15.73 -7.66 16.86
C TYR A 355 -16.15 -6.87 15.61
N PRO A 356 -15.40 -6.89 14.48
CA PRO A 356 -15.90 -6.31 13.23
C PRO A 356 -17.23 -6.94 12.79
N ALA A 357 -17.36 -8.27 12.94
CA ALA A 357 -18.61 -8.99 12.65
C ALA A 357 -19.76 -8.57 13.60
N MET A 358 -19.46 -8.28 14.88
CA MET A 358 -20.47 -7.78 15.82
C MET A 358 -21.02 -6.41 15.41
N LEU A 359 -20.16 -5.48 15.00
CA LEU A 359 -20.61 -4.16 14.57
C LEU A 359 -21.48 -4.26 13.31
N MET A 360 -21.05 -5.06 12.33
CA MET A 360 -21.82 -5.31 11.11
C MET A 360 -23.20 -5.91 11.43
N ASN A 361 -23.23 -6.97 12.25
CA ASN A 361 -24.48 -7.62 12.64
C ASN A 361 -25.40 -6.67 13.42
N SER A 362 -24.86 -5.80 14.27
CA SER A 362 -25.67 -4.85 15.04
C SER A 362 -26.27 -3.77 14.12
N ALA A 363 -25.50 -3.29 13.13
CA ALA A 363 -26.00 -2.36 12.12
C ALA A 363 -27.09 -3.00 11.23
N ASP A 364 -26.91 -4.26 10.82
CA ASP A 364 -27.91 -5.00 10.03
C ASP A 364 -29.23 -5.20 10.78
N ASN A 365 -29.16 -5.64 12.03
CA ASN A 365 -30.33 -5.77 12.89
C ASN A 365 -31.03 -4.43 13.12
N ALA A 366 -30.26 -3.34 13.32
CA ALA A 366 -30.83 -2.00 13.40
C ALA A 366 -31.56 -1.62 12.09
N MET A 367 -30.98 -1.89 10.92
CA MET A 367 -31.61 -1.64 9.63
C MET A 367 -32.90 -2.45 9.46
N TYR A 368 -32.88 -3.71 9.88
CA TYR A 368 -34.07 -4.57 9.91
C TYR A 368 -35.17 -4.00 10.82
N LEU A 369 -34.83 -3.49 12.00
CA LEU A 369 -35.78 -2.82 12.89
C LEU A 369 -36.37 -1.56 12.24
N ALA A 370 -35.56 -0.74 11.57
CA ALA A 370 -36.03 0.42 10.82
C ALA A 370 -37.07 0.02 9.74
N LYS A 371 -36.79 -1.04 8.98
CA LYS A 371 -37.72 -1.56 7.96
C LYS A 371 -39.02 -2.05 8.59
N ARG A 372 -38.97 -2.77 9.71
CA ARG A 372 -40.16 -3.30 10.41
C ARG A 372 -41.02 -2.23 11.04
N GLN A 373 -40.42 -1.16 11.56
CA GLN A 373 -41.12 -0.08 12.22
C GLN A 373 -41.78 0.91 11.24
N GLY A 374 -41.72 0.63 9.94
CA GLY A 374 -42.46 1.37 8.93
C GLY A 374 -41.61 1.95 7.82
N ARG A 375 -40.30 1.67 7.78
CA ARG A 375 -39.33 2.23 6.81
C ARG A 375 -39.15 3.74 6.94
N ASN A 376 -38.37 4.34 6.03
CA ASN A 376 -38.02 5.77 5.99
C ASN A 376 -37.60 6.32 7.35
N ARG A 377 -36.69 5.62 8.02
CA ARG A 377 -36.28 5.95 9.39
C ARG A 377 -34.92 5.39 9.72
N ILE A 378 -34.43 5.83 10.87
CA ILE A 378 -33.22 5.32 11.50
C ILE A 378 -33.63 4.44 12.68
N ALA A 379 -32.92 3.34 12.87
CA ALA A 379 -32.90 2.62 14.13
C ALA A 379 -31.45 2.37 14.53
N THR A 380 -31.24 2.15 15.82
CA THR A 380 -29.91 1.95 16.40
C THR A 380 -29.84 0.64 17.15
N GLN A 381 -28.66 0.04 17.21
CA GLN A 381 -28.38 -1.07 18.11
C GLN A 381 -26.95 -0.99 18.65
N GLY A 382 -26.78 -1.26 19.94
CA GLY A 382 -25.46 -1.27 20.57
C GLY A 382 -24.60 -2.42 20.05
N CYS A 383 -23.31 -2.14 19.79
CA CYS A 383 -22.37 -3.16 19.36
C CYS A 383 -22.26 -4.27 20.42
N GLY A 384 -22.54 -5.52 20.03
CA GLY A 384 -22.42 -6.67 20.92
C GLY A 384 -23.66 -6.96 21.80
N GLU A 385 -24.71 -6.12 21.74
CA GLU A 385 -25.98 -6.37 22.46
C GLU A 385 -26.64 -7.69 22.02
N GLN A 386 -26.37 -8.19 20.81
CA GLN A 386 -26.88 -9.47 20.33
C GLN A 386 -26.33 -10.68 21.11
N LYS A 387 -25.04 -10.65 21.52
CA LYS A 387 -24.49 -11.72 22.36
C LYS A 387 -25.16 -11.71 23.72
N ILE A 388 -25.34 -10.53 24.31
CA ILE A 388 -26.01 -10.38 25.60
C ILE A 388 -27.47 -10.81 25.49
N ALA A 389 -28.21 -10.38 24.46
CA ALA A 389 -29.60 -10.77 24.25
C ALA A 389 -29.78 -12.27 24.00
N ASN A 390 -28.91 -12.90 23.21
CA ASN A 390 -28.95 -14.35 22.97
C ASN A 390 -28.53 -15.16 24.22
N ILE A 391 -27.51 -14.71 24.97
CA ILE A 391 -27.09 -15.32 26.24
C ILE A 391 -28.22 -15.19 27.27
N LEU A 392 -28.80 -14.00 27.42
CA LEU A 392 -29.93 -13.75 28.33
C LEU A 392 -31.18 -14.54 27.90
N HIS A 393 -31.45 -14.71 26.61
CA HIS A 393 -32.53 -15.56 26.13
C HIS A 393 -32.27 -17.05 26.40
N GLU A 394 -31.04 -17.53 26.27
CA GLU A 394 -30.67 -18.90 26.64
C GLU A 394 -30.73 -19.13 28.16
N GLU A 395 -30.29 -18.17 28.98
CA GLU A 395 -30.38 -18.22 30.44
C GLU A 395 -31.83 -18.17 30.90
N ALA A 396 -32.65 -17.25 30.39
CA ALA A 396 -34.07 -17.19 30.69
C ALA A 396 -34.81 -18.49 30.28
N ARG A 397 -34.39 -19.13 29.19
CA ARG A 397 -34.92 -20.43 28.76
C ARG A 397 -34.48 -21.58 29.68
N LYS A 398 -33.26 -21.54 30.21
CA LYS A 398 -32.76 -22.50 31.21
C LYS A 398 -33.45 -22.32 32.56
N ASP A 399 -33.70 -21.09 32.98
CA ASP A 399 -34.39 -20.79 34.24
C ASP A 399 -35.88 -21.15 34.18
N ALA A 400 -36.55 -20.89 33.05
CA ALA A 400 -37.92 -21.35 32.81
C ALA A 400 -38.03 -22.90 32.78
N TYR A 401 -36.97 -23.60 32.38
CA TYR A 401 -36.91 -25.06 32.43
C TYR A 401 -36.71 -25.59 33.86
N ARG A 402 -35.92 -24.89 34.68
CA ARG A 402 -35.68 -25.23 36.10
C ARG A 402 -36.86 -24.89 37.02
N ALA A 403 -37.70 -23.93 36.64
CA ALA A 403 -38.85 -23.50 37.43
C ALA A 403 -40.12 -24.35 37.24
N LYS A 404 -40.09 -25.41 36.42
CA LYS A 404 -41.22 -26.34 36.33
C LYS A 404 -41.28 -27.21 37.60
N PRO A 405 -42.35 -27.18 38.40
CA PRO A 405 -42.48 -28.05 39.54
C PRO A 405 -42.54 -29.51 39.09
N GLU A 406 -41.77 -30.38 39.75
CA GLU A 406 -41.88 -31.83 39.63
C GLU A 406 -43.34 -32.23 39.83
N LYS A 407 -43.90 -32.97 38.86
CA LYS A 407 -45.22 -33.57 39.00
C LYS A 407 -45.20 -34.44 40.26
N THR A 408 -45.96 -34.04 41.26
CA THR A 408 -46.28 -34.90 42.40
C THR A 408 -46.89 -36.21 41.87
N PRO A 409 -46.35 -37.39 42.24
CA PRO A 409 -46.91 -38.66 41.82
C PRO A 409 -48.32 -38.82 42.40
N GLU A 410 -49.27 -39.24 41.56
CA GLU A 410 -50.64 -39.57 41.96
C GLU A 410 -50.62 -40.72 43.00
N PRO A 411 -51.38 -40.61 44.11
CA PRO A 411 -51.51 -41.69 45.06
C PRO A 411 -52.36 -42.84 44.47
N ALA A 412 -51.91 -44.07 44.75
CA ALA A 412 -52.41 -45.35 44.23
C ALA A 412 -53.83 -45.73 44.66
#